data_AF-A0A5B0R9E3-F1
#
_entry.id   AF-A0A5B0R9E3-F1
#
_cell.length_a   1.000
_cell.length_b   1.000
_cell.length_c   1.000
_cell.angle_alpha   90.00
_cell.angle_beta   90.00
_cell.angle_gamma   90.00
#
_symmetry.space_group_name_H-M   'P 1'
#
loop_
_entity.id
_entity.type
_entity.pdbx_description
1 polymer ?
#
loop_
_entity_poly.entity_id
_entity_poly.type
_entity_poly.pdbx_seq_one_letter_code
_entity_poly.pdbx_strand_id
1 'polypeptide(L)'
;MEWSPNGVSIWRFSRGEVPRDLQSGHAPQPSTWPIRPVAHWSSDICNNMNDEFSEHRIIFDITLCGDWAGSAGVFNANNACSGSCTDLVKDPTNYKDANWEIASVKLYQ
;
A
#
# COMPACT_ATOMS: atom_id res chain seq x y z
N MET A 1 -3.19 7.41 3.95
CA MET A 1 -4.34 7.31 3.02
C MET A 1 -5.43 8.16 3.62
N GLU A 2 -6.09 8.95 2.79
CA GLU A 2 -7.30 9.70 3.14
C GLU A 2 -8.44 9.11 2.32
N TRP A 3 -9.55 8.81 2.98
CA TRP A 3 -10.81 8.46 2.35
C TRP A 3 -11.82 9.54 2.75
N SER A 4 -12.29 10.29 1.76
CA SER A 4 -13.24 11.39 1.93
C SER A 4 -14.36 11.29 0.89
N PRO A 5 -15.42 12.11 0.99
CA PRO A 5 -16.44 12.18 -0.05
C PRO A 5 -15.90 12.54 -1.44
N ASN A 6 -14.76 13.22 -1.52
CA ASN A 6 -14.15 13.63 -2.80
C ASN A 6 -13.36 12.50 -3.48
N GLY A 7 -13.07 11.40 -2.78
CA GLY A 7 -12.24 10.33 -3.29
C GLY A 7 -11.35 9.65 -2.26
N VAL A 8 -10.49 8.76 -2.77
CA VAL A 8 -9.41 8.12 -1.99
C VAL A 8 -8.07 8.62 -2.49
N SER A 9 -7.23 9.05 -1.56
CA SER A 9 -5.89 9.59 -1.84
C SER A 9 -4.82 8.85 -1.03
N ILE A 10 -3.71 8.51 -1.68
CA ILE A 10 -2.57 7.83 -1.06
C ILE A 10 -1.31 8.68 -1.23
N TRP A 11 -0.58 8.86 -0.14
CA TRP A 11 0.71 9.53 -0.11
C TRP A 11 1.78 8.57 0.37
N ARG A 12 2.99 8.75 -0.15
CA ARG A 12 4.21 8.08 0.29
C ARG A 12 5.25 9.15 0.60
N PHE A 13 5.76 9.14 1.82
CA PHE A 13 6.81 10.05 2.26
C PHE A 13 8.11 9.27 2.45
N SER A 14 9.23 9.82 2.00
CA SER A 14 10.54 9.35 2.42
C SER A 14 10.70 9.57 3.94
N ARG A 15 11.54 8.78 4.62
CA ARG A 15 11.66 8.81 6.09
C ARG A 15 11.95 10.21 6.68
N GLY A 16 12.66 11.08 5.94
CA GLY A 16 12.97 12.45 6.37
C GLY A 16 11.97 13.52 5.94
N GLU A 17 10.94 13.16 5.17
CA GLU A 17 10.02 14.10 4.51
C GLU A 17 8.58 14.01 5.05
N VAL A 18 8.38 13.28 6.15
CA VAL A 18 7.07 13.11 6.78
C VAL A 18 6.58 14.47 7.31
N PRO A 19 5.38 14.96 6.94
CA PRO A 19 4.83 16.22 7.42
C PRO A 19 4.74 16.29 8.95
N ARG A 20 4.98 17.48 9.53
CA ARG A 20 5.06 17.67 10.99
C ARG A 20 3.75 17.35 11.71
N ASP A 21 2.63 17.70 11.11
CA ASP A 21 1.28 17.39 11.58
C ASP A 21 1.07 15.86 11.65
N LEU A 22 1.55 15.12 10.64
CA LEU A 22 1.50 13.66 10.62
C LEU A 22 2.48 13.02 11.64
N GLN A 23 3.67 13.61 11.84
CA GLN A 23 4.63 13.17 12.86
C GLN A 23 4.09 13.37 14.29
N SER A 24 3.50 14.53 14.57
CA SER A 24 2.93 14.85 15.88
C SER A 24 1.71 13.98 16.19
N GLY A 25 0.99 13.54 15.16
CA GLY A 25 -0.03 12.51 15.25
C GLY A 25 -1.35 12.92 15.89
N HIS A 26 -1.65 14.21 16.00
CA HIS A 26 -2.87 14.72 16.65
C HIS A 26 -3.95 15.19 15.66
N ALA A 27 -3.58 15.72 14.49
CA ALA A 27 -4.53 16.21 13.49
C ALA A 27 -3.85 16.39 12.12
N PRO A 28 -3.65 15.32 11.33
CA PRO A 28 -3.09 15.46 9.99
C PRO A 28 -4.00 16.31 9.10
N GLN A 29 -3.41 17.16 8.26
CA GLN A 29 -4.06 18.07 7.33
C GLN A 29 -3.50 17.84 5.93
N PRO A 30 -4.01 16.83 5.19
CA PRO A 30 -3.46 16.42 3.89
C PRO A 30 -3.38 17.55 2.85
N SER A 31 -4.31 18.51 2.89
CA SER A 31 -4.33 19.68 2.00
C SER A 31 -3.14 20.62 2.15
N THR A 32 -2.41 20.54 3.27
CA THR A 32 -1.23 21.37 3.55
C THR A 32 0.10 20.69 3.22
N TRP A 33 0.07 19.42 2.83
CA TRP A 33 1.29 18.66 2.56
C TRP A 33 1.98 19.16 1.29
N PRO A 34 3.33 19.23 1.27
CA PRO A 34 4.09 19.84 0.17
C PRO A 34 4.16 18.96 -1.08
N ILE A 35 3.51 17.78 -1.06
CA ILE A 35 3.54 16.79 -2.14
C ILE A 35 2.12 16.44 -2.58
N ARG A 36 2.01 16.07 -3.85
CA ARG A 36 0.78 15.48 -4.38
C ARG A 36 0.67 14.01 -3.96
N PRO A 37 -0.55 13.47 -3.85
CA PRO A 37 -0.72 12.04 -3.66
C PRO A 37 -0.10 11.27 -4.82
N VAL A 38 0.49 10.10 -4.52
CA VAL A 38 1.03 9.19 -5.54
C VAL A 38 -0.09 8.46 -6.29
N ALA A 39 -1.28 8.40 -5.70
CA ALA A 39 -2.49 7.89 -6.33
C ALA A 39 -3.71 8.65 -5.80
N HIS A 40 -4.62 9.00 -6.70
CA HIS A 40 -5.89 9.64 -6.37
C HIS A 40 -6.99 9.07 -7.25
N TRP A 41 -8.05 8.57 -6.62
CA TRP A 41 -9.28 8.14 -7.26
C TRP A 41 -10.38 9.13 -6.93
N SER A 42 -10.73 9.99 -7.89
CA SER A 42 -11.76 11.01 -7.71
C SER A 42 -13.16 10.40 -7.72
N SER A 43 -14.01 10.90 -6.82
CA SER A 43 -15.45 10.65 -6.84
C SER A 43 -16.15 11.15 -8.10
N ASP A 44 -15.56 12.07 -8.88
CA ASP A 44 -16.12 12.54 -10.17
C ASP A 44 -16.12 11.46 -11.26
N ILE A 45 -15.30 10.43 -11.08
CA ILE A 45 -15.19 9.28 -12.00
C ILE A 45 -15.86 8.05 -11.37
N CYS A 46 -15.81 7.92 -10.03
CA CYS A 46 -16.45 6.88 -9.25
C CYS A 46 -17.56 7.47 -8.36
N ASN A 47 -18.68 7.80 -9.01
CA ASN A 47 -19.76 8.58 -8.41
C ASN A 47 -20.55 7.82 -7.33
N ASN A 48 -20.31 6.53 -7.18
CA ASN A 48 -21.02 5.62 -6.27
C ASN A 48 -20.09 5.03 -5.20
N MET A 49 -19.02 5.75 -4.80
CA MET A 49 -18.10 5.30 -3.75
C MET A 49 -18.81 4.83 -2.47
N ASN A 50 -19.87 5.49 -2.03
CA ASN A 50 -20.60 5.10 -0.82
C ASN A 50 -21.41 3.81 -0.97
N ASP A 51 -21.71 3.39 -2.21
CA ASP A 51 -22.44 2.15 -2.50
C ASP A 51 -21.47 0.97 -2.65
N GLU A 52 -20.25 1.23 -3.13
CA GLU A 52 -19.23 0.20 -3.39
C GLU A 52 -18.29 -0.03 -2.19
N PHE A 53 -18.15 0.97 -1.30
CA PHE A 53 -17.24 0.92 -0.15
C PHE A 53 -18.02 0.95 1.16
N SER A 54 -17.75 -0.03 2.02
CA SER A 54 -18.27 -0.10 3.39
C SER A 54 -17.16 0.07 4.41
N GLU A 55 -17.46 -0.18 5.69
CA GLU A 55 -16.45 -0.21 6.74
C GLU A 55 -15.34 -1.22 6.42
N HIS A 56 -14.12 -0.73 6.23
CA HIS A 56 -12.95 -1.53 5.92
C HIS A 56 -12.22 -1.99 7.18
N ARG A 57 -11.45 -3.08 7.04
CA ARG A 57 -10.46 -3.52 8.04
C ARG A 57 -9.07 -3.32 7.49
N ILE A 58 -8.14 -2.90 8.35
CA ILE A 58 -6.72 -2.83 8.00
C ILE A 58 -6.16 -4.25 8.05
N ILE A 59 -5.51 -4.69 6.97
CA ILE A 59 -4.93 -6.03 6.84
C ILE A 59 -3.44 -5.86 6.52
N PHE A 60 -2.60 -6.63 7.19
CA PHE A 60 -1.19 -6.82 6.84
C PHE A 60 -0.99 -8.30 6.52
N ASP A 61 -0.43 -8.58 5.36
CA ASP A 61 -0.03 -9.93 4.96
C ASP A 61 1.30 -9.91 4.22
N ILE A 62 1.91 -11.08 4.14
CA ILE A 62 2.95 -11.43 3.17
C ILE A 62 2.55 -12.80 2.64
N THR A 63 2.07 -12.85 1.40
CA THR A 63 1.78 -14.09 0.69
C THR A 63 2.83 -14.37 -0.38
N LEU A 64 2.90 -15.62 -0.85
CA LEU A 64 3.89 -16.08 -1.81
C LEU A 64 3.20 -16.69 -3.03
N CYS A 65 3.74 -16.40 -4.22
CA CYS A 65 3.20 -16.85 -5.50
C CYS A 65 1.73 -16.43 -5.71
N GLY A 66 0.81 -17.38 -5.61
CA GLY A 66 -0.62 -17.18 -5.87
C GLY A 66 -0.91 -16.71 -7.30
N ASP A 67 -2.10 -16.16 -7.46
CA ASP A 67 -2.65 -15.76 -8.76
C ASP A 67 -1.81 -14.67 -9.45
N TRP A 68 -1.23 -13.76 -8.66
CA TRP A 68 -0.45 -12.66 -9.19
C TRP A 68 1.05 -12.98 -9.27
N ALA A 69 1.76 -13.04 -8.14
CA ALA A 69 3.21 -13.20 -8.13
C ALA A 69 3.68 -14.57 -8.66
N GLY A 70 2.81 -15.59 -8.63
CA GLY A 70 3.09 -16.93 -9.16
C GLY A 70 2.92 -17.04 -10.67
N SER A 71 2.25 -16.08 -11.30
CA SER A 71 2.07 -16.06 -12.76
C SER A 71 3.42 -15.93 -13.45
N ALA A 72 3.72 -16.83 -14.40
CA ALA A 72 5.02 -16.87 -15.07
C ALA A 72 5.39 -15.56 -15.77
N GLY A 73 4.39 -14.82 -16.28
CA GLY A 73 4.60 -13.52 -16.92
C GLY A 73 4.96 -12.39 -15.95
N VAL A 74 4.68 -12.57 -14.66
CA VAL A 74 5.05 -11.62 -13.60
C VAL A 74 6.34 -12.08 -12.90
N PHE A 75 6.41 -13.35 -12.52
CA PHE A 75 7.56 -13.93 -11.84
C PHE A 75 8.85 -13.83 -12.65
N ASN A 76 8.79 -14.14 -13.95
CA ASN A 76 9.96 -14.12 -14.83
C ASN A 76 10.13 -12.77 -15.55
N ALA A 77 9.31 -11.76 -15.24
CA ALA A 77 9.37 -10.46 -15.91
C ALA A 77 10.76 -9.83 -15.75
N ASN A 78 11.31 -9.29 -16.84
CA ASN A 78 12.61 -8.62 -16.85
C ASN A 78 13.77 -9.46 -16.27
N ASN A 79 13.67 -10.80 -16.33
CA ASN A 79 14.62 -11.74 -15.71
C ASN A 79 14.77 -11.54 -14.19
N ALA A 80 13.71 -11.07 -13.51
CA ALA A 80 13.72 -10.87 -12.06
C ALA A 80 13.89 -12.17 -11.28
N CYS A 81 13.25 -13.25 -11.74
CA CYS A 81 13.41 -14.61 -11.21
C CYS A 81 13.50 -15.62 -12.36
N SER A 82 14.03 -16.80 -12.06
CA SER A 82 14.14 -17.92 -13.00
C SER A 82 13.34 -19.12 -12.52
N GLY A 83 12.78 -19.89 -13.46
CA GLY A 83 12.07 -21.14 -13.15
C GLY A 83 10.62 -20.89 -12.73
N SER A 84 10.14 -21.68 -11.76
CA SER A 84 8.79 -21.54 -11.22
C SER A 84 8.81 -20.90 -9.84
N CYS A 85 7.82 -20.05 -9.54
CA CYS A 85 7.67 -19.47 -8.21
C CYS A 85 7.57 -20.56 -7.14
N THR A 86 6.85 -21.65 -7.43
CA THR A 86 6.67 -22.79 -6.52
C THR A 86 7.97 -23.52 -6.17
N ASP A 87 9.01 -23.43 -7.00
CA ASP A 87 10.32 -24.01 -6.68
C ASP A 87 11.16 -23.06 -5.84
N LEU A 88 11.17 -21.76 -6.18
CA LEU A 88 11.84 -20.73 -5.39
C LEU A 88 11.33 -20.74 -3.95
N VAL A 89 10.01 -20.94 -3.77
CA VAL A 89 9.44 -20.75 -2.44
C VAL A 89 9.83 -21.79 -1.40
N LYS A 90 10.32 -22.94 -1.86
CA LYS A 90 10.71 -24.06 -1.00
C LYS A 90 11.99 -23.77 -0.21
N ASP A 91 12.82 -22.84 -0.67
CA ASP A 91 14.06 -22.48 0.00
C ASP A 91 13.82 -21.35 1.00
N PRO A 92 13.89 -21.63 2.33
CA PRO A 92 13.61 -20.63 3.36
C PRO A 92 14.68 -19.53 3.43
N THR A 93 15.87 -19.74 2.86
CA THR A 93 16.95 -18.74 2.89
C THR A 93 16.63 -17.51 2.06
N ASN A 94 15.65 -17.59 1.15
CA ASN A 94 15.17 -16.49 0.32
C ASN A 94 14.39 -15.41 1.10
N TYR A 95 14.00 -15.64 2.35
CA TYR A 95 13.01 -14.79 3.05
C TYR A 95 13.54 -14.06 4.27
N LYS A 96 14.87 -13.98 4.43
CA LYS A 96 15.49 -13.30 5.57
C LYS A 96 14.92 -11.89 5.80
N ASP A 97 14.66 -11.16 4.71
CA ASP A 97 14.20 -9.77 4.75
C ASP A 97 12.71 -9.62 4.38
N ALA A 98 11.96 -10.73 4.27
CA ALA A 98 10.53 -10.71 3.96
C ALA A 98 9.68 -10.52 5.23
N ASN A 99 9.80 -9.36 5.87
CA ASN A 99 9.08 -9.02 7.09
C ASN A 99 8.64 -7.55 7.11
N TRP A 100 7.70 -7.23 8.00
CA TRP A 100 7.30 -5.86 8.30
C TRP A 100 7.88 -5.41 9.64
N GLU A 101 8.52 -4.24 9.67
CA GLU A 101 8.82 -3.51 10.90
C GLU A 101 7.94 -2.26 10.97
N ILE A 102 6.91 -2.29 11.80
CA ILE A 102 5.87 -1.26 11.85
C ILE A 102 6.02 -0.44 13.13
N ALA A 103 6.42 0.84 13.00
CA ALA A 103 6.56 1.73 14.15
C ALA A 103 5.21 2.16 14.74
N SER A 104 4.21 2.42 13.89
CA SER A 104 2.86 2.77 14.35
C SER A 104 1.84 2.69 13.22
N VAL A 105 0.59 2.37 13.57
CA VAL A 105 -0.60 2.57 12.74
C VAL A 105 -1.53 3.50 13.51
N LYS A 106 -1.94 4.61 12.90
CA LYS A 106 -2.84 5.61 13.51
C LYS A 106 -4.00 5.86 12.55
N LEU A 107 -5.21 5.89 13.09
CA LEU A 107 -6.45 6.18 12.37
C LEU A 107 -7.01 7.51 12.85
N TYR A 108 -7.54 8.31 11.92
CA TYR A 108 -8.13 9.61 12.15
C TYR A 108 -9.52 9.66 11.50
N GLN A 109 -10.42 10.45 12.07
CA GLN A 109 -11.76 10.73 11.55
C GLN A 109 -12.04 12.22 11.66
#